data_AF-A0A1B6IZX3-F1
#
_entry.id   AF-A0A1B6IZX3-F1
#
_cell.length_a   1.000
_cell.length_b   1.000
_cell.length_c   1.000
_cell.angle_alpha   90.00
_cell.angle_beta   90.00
_cell.angle_gamma   90.00
#
_symmetry.space_group_name_H-M   'P 1'
#
loop_
_entity.id
_entity.type
_entity.pdbx_description
1 polymer ?
#
loop_
_entity_poly.entity_id
_entity_poly.type
_entity_poly.pdbx_seq_one_letter_code
_entity_poly.pdbx_strand_id
1 'polypeptide(L)'
;PGCGKTSFILKNFKIGDLVLYPTKEGATEFSNRLKTSHPELQDDVKNYCRTVHSFLINSTNHLKNGGTYNRLIVDEALMVHAGEILYAVELSQAKEVMMVGDMNQIPYINRVTGHSTQFHDITKITEISQYLSHSYRCTMTVACILSKYYSEGMTTSSNVKRELVKHVFDNINSIPVMVKDTKMLVFKQTEKAQLLKLGHNVSTIHEYQGKQAPHIV
;
A
#
# COMPACT_ATOMS: atom_id res chain seq x y z
N PRO A 1 4.05 8.96 -3.65
CA PRO A 1 3.45 8.75 -2.31
C PRO A 1 2.38 9.79 -1.93
N GLY A 2 1.35 9.39 -1.18
CA GLY A 2 0.35 10.33 -0.64
C GLY A 2 -0.62 10.94 -1.66
N CYS A 3 -0.62 10.47 -2.91
CA CYS A 3 -1.42 11.02 -4.01
C CYS A 3 -2.90 10.59 -4.03
N GLY A 4 -3.38 9.99 -2.95
CA GLY A 4 -4.79 9.61 -2.84
C GLY A 4 -5.19 8.41 -3.69
N LYS A 5 -4.25 7.50 -4.02
CA LYS A 5 -4.48 6.26 -4.79
C LYS A 5 -5.74 5.49 -4.36
N THR A 6 -5.83 5.15 -3.08
CA THR A 6 -6.99 4.46 -2.48
C THR A 6 -8.27 5.29 -2.57
N SER A 7 -8.19 6.62 -2.40
CA SER A 7 -9.34 7.51 -2.56
C SER A 7 -9.81 7.62 -4.01
N PHE A 8 -8.87 7.57 -4.97
CA PHE A 8 -9.17 7.50 -6.39
C PHE A 8 -9.90 6.19 -6.73
N ILE A 9 -9.45 5.05 -6.20
CA ILE A 9 -10.15 3.77 -6.38
C ILE A 9 -11.57 3.85 -5.82
N LEU A 10 -11.76 4.32 -4.58
CA LEU A 10 -13.10 4.45 -3.98
C LEU A 10 -14.04 5.36 -4.78
N LYS A 11 -13.55 6.52 -5.25
CA LYS A 11 -14.37 7.46 -6.03
C LYS A 11 -14.79 6.89 -7.39
N ASN A 12 -13.97 6.00 -7.96
CA ASN A 12 -14.21 5.40 -9.28
C ASN A 12 -14.70 3.95 -9.19
N PHE A 13 -15.02 3.46 -7.99
CA PHE A 13 -15.50 2.11 -7.76
C PHE A 13 -16.88 1.92 -8.41
N LYS A 14 -17.09 0.74 -9.00
CA LYS A 14 -18.35 0.33 -9.63
C LYS A 14 -18.71 -1.07 -9.19
N ILE A 15 -20.02 -1.36 -9.13
CA ILE A 15 -20.49 -2.74 -8.93
C ILE A 15 -19.96 -3.60 -10.08
N GLY A 16 -19.36 -4.73 -9.72
CA GLY A 16 -18.62 -5.60 -10.65
C GLY A 16 -17.11 -5.39 -10.63
N ASP A 17 -16.59 -4.45 -9.85
CA ASP A 17 -15.16 -4.35 -9.57
C ASP A 17 -14.75 -5.34 -8.46
N LEU A 18 -13.54 -5.89 -8.59
CA LEU A 18 -12.83 -6.58 -7.50
C LEU A 18 -11.57 -5.78 -7.16
N VAL A 19 -11.40 -5.41 -5.90
CA VAL A 19 -10.22 -4.69 -5.39
C VAL A 19 -9.37 -5.62 -4.53
N LEU A 20 -8.09 -5.77 -4.87
CA LEU A 20 -7.14 -6.61 -4.16
C LEU A 20 -6.02 -5.78 -3.54
N TYR A 21 -5.64 -6.19 -2.34
CA TYR A 21 -4.55 -5.60 -1.55
C TYR A 21 -3.47 -6.65 -1.22
N PRO A 22 -2.19 -6.27 -1.14
CA PRO A 22 -1.12 -7.15 -0.66
C PRO A 22 -1.23 -7.39 0.86
N THR A 23 -1.72 -6.40 1.60
CA THR A 23 -1.78 -6.40 3.07
C THR A 23 -3.21 -6.49 3.60
N LYS A 24 -3.37 -7.13 4.76
CA LYS A 24 -4.68 -7.23 5.43
C LYS A 24 -5.15 -5.87 5.91
N GLU A 25 -4.24 -5.04 6.39
CA GLU A 25 -4.50 -3.68 6.87
C GLU A 25 -5.07 -2.82 5.74
N GLY A 26 -4.43 -2.81 4.56
CA GLY A 26 -4.93 -2.08 3.38
C GLY A 26 -6.31 -2.55 2.94
N ALA A 27 -6.51 -3.88 2.84
CA ALA A 27 -7.82 -4.45 2.51
C ALA A 27 -8.91 -4.05 3.52
N THR A 28 -8.58 -4.05 4.82
CA THR A 28 -9.53 -3.72 5.89
C THR A 28 -9.89 -2.24 5.87
N GLU A 29 -8.91 -1.35 5.71
CA GLU A 29 -9.15 0.09 5.62
C GLU A 29 -10.03 0.43 4.41
N PHE A 30 -9.73 -0.13 3.24
CA PHE A 30 -10.55 0.05 2.05
C PHE A 30 -11.95 -0.51 2.25
N SER A 31 -12.09 -1.73 2.77
CA SER A 31 -13.40 -2.36 3.01
C SER A 31 -14.28 -1.53 3.93
N ASN A 32 -13.71 -0.95 4.99
CA ASN A 32 -14.46 -0.09 5.91
C ASN A 32 -14.95 1.18 5.20
N ARG A 33 -14.09 1.83 4.41
CA ARG A 33 -14.46 3.02 3.63
C ARG A 33 -15.48 2.70 2.53
N LEU A 34 -15.36 1.52 1.92
CA LEU A 34 -16.31 1.03 0.92
C LEU A 34 -17.68 0.85 1.55
N LYS A 35 -17.79 0.20 2.72
CA LYS A 35 -19.07 0.05 3.44
C LYS A 35 -19.71 1.38 3.79
N THR A 36 -18.92 2.38 4.18
CA THR A 36 -19.45 3.72 4.47
C THR A 36 -19.96 4.42 3.21
N SER A 37 -19.27 4.26 2.08
CA SER A 37 -19.61 4.92 0.82
C SER A 37 -20.70 4.18 0.04
N HIS A 38 -20.81 2.87 0.24
CA HIS A 38 -21.73 1.92 -0.39
C HIS A 38 -22.35 0.99 0.67
N PRO A 39 -23.29 1.50 1.50
CA PRO A 39 -23.92 0.70 2.55
C PRO A 39 -24.62 -0.57 2.03
N GLU A 40 -25.10 -0.55 0.79
CA GLU A 40 -25.73 -1.68 0.10
C GLU A 40 -24.80 -2.89 -0.07
N LEU A 41 -23.47 -2.69 0.01
CA LEU A 41 -22.46 -3.76 -0.15
C LEU A 41 -21.97 -4.32 1.19
N GLN A 42 -22.58 -3.91 2.32
CA GLN A 42 -22.05 -4.20 3.65
C GLN A 42 -21.92 -5.71 3.94
N ASP A 43 -22.92 -6.49 3.57
CA ASP A 43 -22.98 -7.94 3.82
C ASP A 43 -22.07 -8.73 2.86
N ASP A 44 -21.82 -8.17 1.66
CA ASP A 44 -21.08 -8.81 0.58
C ASP A 44 -19.72 -8.16 0.29
N VAL A 45 -19.20 -7.32 1.16
CA VAL A 45 -17.95 -6.57 0.95
C VAL A 45 -16.77 -7.46 0.51
N LYS A 46 -16.76 -8.72 0.96
CA LYS A 46 -15.71 -9.71 0.66
C LYS A 46 -15.74 -10.16 -0.80
N ASN A 47 -16.84 -9.95 -1.52
CA ASN A 47 -16.90 -10.14 -2.97
C ASN A 47 -16.23 -8.97 -3.72
N TYR A 48 -16.06 -7.81 -3.08
CA TYR A 48 -15.55 -6.60 -3.74
C TYR A 48 -14.15 -6.20 -3.26
N CYS A 49 -13.74 -6.58 -2.05
CA CYS A 49 -12.43 -6.26 -1.51
C CYS A 49 -11.83 -7.44 -0.71
N ARG A 50 -10.60 -7.83 -1.05
CA ARG A 50 -9.84 -8.88 -0.33
C ARG A 50 -8.35 -8.62 -0.40
N THR A 51 -7.58 -9.44 0.33
CA THR A 51 -6.15 -9.57 0.02
C THR A 51 -5.94 -10.46 -1.19
N VAL A 52 -4.84 -10.25 -1.93
CA VAL A 52 -4.45 -11.10 -3.08
C VAL A 52 -4.46 -12.58 -2.69
N HIS A 53 -3.73 -12.96 -1.64
CA HIS A 53 -3.69 -14.36 -1.19
C HIS A 53 -5.06 -14.90 -0.77
N SER A 54 -5.90 -14.08 -0.10
CA SER A 54 -7.23 -14.53 0.30
C SER A 54 -8.09 -14.86 -0.90
N PHE A 55 -8.01 -14.06 -1.96
CA PHE A 55 -8.68 -14.28 -3.23
C PHE A 55 -8.16 -15.54 -3.94
N LEU A 56 -6.84 -15.67 -4.12
CA LEU A 56 -6.22 -16.82 -4.78
C LEU A 56 -6.55 -18.15 -4.10
N ILE A 57 -6.61 -18.19 -2.77
CA ILE A 57 -6.85 -19.43 -2.00
C ILE A 57 -8.34 -19.80 -1.93
N ASN A 58 -9.23 -18.83 -1.71
CA ASN A 58 -10.61 -19.14 -1.30
C ASN A 58 -11.68 -18.88 -2.36
N SER A 59 -11.32 -18.18 -3.45
CA SER A 59 -12.27 -17.57 -4.40
C SER A 59 -13.35 -16.71 -3.70
N THR A 60 -14.18 -16.00 -4.44
CA THR A 60 -15.31 -15.24 -3.88
C THR A 60 -16.61 -16.02 -4.03
N ASN A 61 -17.63 -15.68 -3.23
CA ASN A 61 -18.95 -16.26 -3.42
C ASN A 61 -19.54 -15.83 -4.77
N HIS A 62 -19.24 -14.60 -5.21
CA HIS A 62 -19.57 -14.11 -6.54
C HIS A 62 -19.13 -15.05 -7.66
N LEU A 63 -17.86 -15.47 -7.67
CA LEU A 63 -17.33 -16.41 -8.66
C LEU A 63 -17.93 -17.81 -8.49
N LYS A 64 -18.08 -18.30 -7.25
CA LYS A 64 -18.68 -19.62 -6.96
C LYS A 64 -20.11 -19.74 -7.47
N ASN A 65 -20.83 -18.62 -7.51
CA ASN A 65 -22.19 -18.53 -8.01
C ASN A 65 -22.26 -18.28 -9.54
N GLY A 66 -21.14 -18.40 -10.26
CA GLY A 66 -21.07 -18.21 -11.71
C GLY A 66 -20.97 -16.74 -12.16
N GLY A 67 -20.75 -15.81 -11.22
CA GLY A 67 -20.50 -14.41 -11.52
C GLY A 67 -19.14 -14.19 -12.18
N THR A 68 -18.98 -13.03 -12.81
CA THR A 68 -17.70 -12.55 -13.36
C THR A 68 -17.47 -11.11 -12.93
N TYR A 69 -16.20 -10.68 -12.86
CA TYR A 69 -15.88 -9.29 -12.60
C TYR A 69 -15.72 -8.52 -13.91
N ASN A 70 -16.06 -7.24 -13.90
CA ASN A 70 -15.79 -6.36 -15.05
C ASN A 70 -14.33 -5.87 -15.01
N ARG A 71 -13.87 -5.50 -13.81
CA ARG A 71 -12.54 -4.93 -13.61
C ARG A 71 -11.88 -5.47 -12.35
N LEU A 72 -10.61 -5.82 -12.45
CA LEU A 72 -9.74 -6.14 -11.34
C LEU A 72 -8.85 -4.94 -11.01
N ILE A 73 -8.87 -4.49 -9.77
CA ILE A 73 -8.04 -3.39 -9.29
C ILE A 73 -7.05 -3.94 -8.27
N VAL A 74 -5.75 -3.73 -8.46
CA VAL A 74 -4.72 -4.13 -7.51
C VAL A 74 -4.03 -2.88 -6.97
N ASP A 75 -4.28 -2.54 -5.71
CA ASP A 75 -3.58 -1.44 -5.03
C ASP A 75 -2.23 -1.94 -4.49
N GLU A 76 -1.24 -1.05 -4.42
CA GLU A 76 0.16 -1.38 -4.15
C GLU A 76 0.69 -2.60 -4.94
N ALA A 77 0.33 -2.68 -6.23
CA ALA A 77 0.59 -3.84 -7.10
C ALA A 77 2.08 -4.23 -7.17
N LEU A 78 2.98 -3.25 -7.06
CA LEU A 78 4.43 -3.48 -7.12
C LEU A 78 4.98 -4.29 -5.95
N MET A 79 4.22 -4.44 -4.86
CA MET A 79 4.60 -5.26 -3.70
C MET A 79 4.35 -6.77 -3.91
N VAL A 80 3.69 -7.15 -5.01
CA VAL A 80 3.22 -8.50 -5.28
C VAL A 80 3.99 -9.08 -6.45
N HIS A 81 4.23 -10.39 -6.44
CA HIS A 81 4.87 -11.04 -7.57
C HIS A 81 3.94 -10.96 -8.81
N ALA A 82 4.45 -10.56 -9.97
CA ALA A 82 3.62 -10.39 -11.17
C ALA A 82 2.80 -11.65 -11.51
N GLY A 83 3.39 -12.84 -11.36
CA GLY A 83 2.67 -14.11 -11.52
C GLY A 83 1.43 -14.28 -10.63
N GLU A 84 1.42 -13.74 -9.40
CA GLU A 84 0.24 -13.77 -8.54
C GLU A 84 -0.85 -12.83 -9.04
N ILE A 85 -0.46 -11.66 -9.57
CA ILE A 85 -1.39 -10.72 -10.21
C ILE A 85 -2.01 -11.37 -11.44
N LEU A 86 -1.18 -11.94 -12.33
CA LEU A 86 -1.67 -12.63 -13.53
C LEU A 86 -2.61 -13.79 -13.19
N TYR A 87 -2.30 -14.55 -12.13
CA TYR A 87 -3.21 -15.61 -11.68
C TYR A 87 -4.52 -15.04 -11.13
N ALA A 88 -4.47 -13.90 -10.43
CA ALA A 88 -5.68 -13.22 -9.99
C ALA A 88 -6.52 -12.69 -11.16
N VAL A 89 -5.87 -12.19 -12.22
CA VAL A 89 -6.54 -11.77 -13.47
C VAL A 89 -7.32 -12.94 -14.05
N GLU A 90 -6.65 -14.09 -14.25
CA GLU A 90 -7.28 -15.30 -14.79
C GLU A 90 -8.45 -15.76 -13.91
N LEU A 91 -8.27 -15.87 -12.59
CA LEU A 91 -9.35 -16.30 -11.69
C LEU A 91 -10.53 -15.32 -11.64
N SER A 92 -10.27 -14.03 -11.78
CA SER A 92 -11.32 -13.01 -11.74
C SER A 92 -12.18 -12.97 -13.00
N GLN A 93 -11.67 -13.50 -14.12
CA GLN A 93 -12.27 -13.37 -15.45
C GLN A 93 -12.60 -11.90 -15.80
N ALA A 94 -11.82 -10.95 -15.25
CA ALA A 94 -12.02 -9.54 -15.46
C ALA A 94 -11.63 -9.11 -16.87
N LYS A 95 -12.40 -8.19 -17.45
CA LYS A 95 -12.15 -7.64 -18.79
C LYS A 95 -11.10 -6.53 -18.79
N GLU A 96 -10.93 -5.87 -17.65
CA GLU A 96 -10.01 -4.76 -17.45
C GLU A 96 -9.20 -4.98 -16.17
N VAL A 97 -7.92 -4.60 -16.19
CA VAL A 97 -7.04 -4.66 -15.01
C VAL A 97 -6.44 -3.28 -14.78
N MET A 98 -6.64 -2.76 -13.57
CA MET A 98 -6.03 -1.52 -13.11
C MET A 98 -5.04 -1.82 -11.99
N MET A 99 -3.78 -1.49 -12.22
CA MET A 99 -2.72 -1.63 -11.22
C MET A 99 -2.31 -0.27 -10.71
N VAL A 100 -2.26 -0.13 -9.40
CA VAL A 100 -1.96 1.13 -8.73
C VAL A 100 -0.76 0.90 -7.82
N GLY A 101 0.26 1.76 -7.92
CA GLY A 101 1.52 1.55 -7.21
C GLY A 101 2.44 2.77 -7.29
N ASP A 102 3.65 2.62 -6.75
CA ASP A 102 4.69 3.66 -6.74
C ASP A 102 6.06 3.01 -6.97
N MET A 103 6.65 3.21 -8.15
CA MET A 103 7.90 2.56 -8.57
C MET A 103 9.10 2.93 -7.71
N ASN A 104 9.01 4.03 -6.96
CA ASN A 104 10.07 4.48 -6.05
C ASN A 104 9.87 3.95 -4.62
N GLN A 105 8.81 3.18 -4.34
CA GLN A 105 8.61 2.49 -3.07
C GLN A 105 9.17 1.07 -3.10
N ILE A 106 9.13 0.38 -1.95
CA ILE A 106 9.65 -0.97 -1.81
C ILE A 106 8.80 -1.92 -2.67
N PRO A 107 9.39 -2.60 -3.68
CA PRO A 107 8.67 -3.54 -4.51
C PRO A 107 8.60 -4.92 -3.84
N TYR A 108 8.11 -5.92 -4.56
CA TYR A 108 8.17 -7.32 -4.18
C TYR A 108 9.60 -7.72 -3.75
N ILE A 109 9.70 -8.40 -2.61
CA ILE A 109 10.95 -8.96 -2.10
C ILE A 109 10.76 -10.47 -1.94
N ASN A 110 11.58 -11.25 -2.65
CA ASN A 110 11.66 -12.68 -2.38
C ASN A 110 12.23 -12.93 -0.98
N ARG A 111 11.50 -13.69 -0.17
CA ARG A 111 11.91 -14.06 1.20
C ARG A 111 12.44 -15.48 1.30
N VAL A 112 12.46 -16.24 0.21
CA VAL A 112 12.97 -17.61 0.17
C VAL A 112 14.48 -17.58 -0.08
N THR A 113 15.24 -17.89 0.97
CA THR A 113 16.70 -17.96 0.91
C THR A 113 17.17 -18.99 -0.12
N GLY A 114 18.22 -18.65 -0.87
CA GLY A 114 18.83 -19.56 -1.86
C GLY A 114 18.02 -19.73 -3.15
N HIS A 115 16.90 -19.01 -3.31
CA HIS A 115 16.07 -19.06 -4.50
C HIS A 115 16.03 -17.68 -5.16
N SER A 116 16.10 -17.65 -6.49
CA SER A 116 15.85 -16.43 -7.27
C SER A 116 14.49 -16.54 -7.94
N THR A 117 13.67 -15.50 -7.81
CA THR A 117 12.34 -15.45 -8.43
C THR A 117 12.42 -14.74 -9.76
N GLN A 118 11.98 -15.41 -10.82
CA GLN A 118 11.91 -14.86 -12.17
C GLN A 118 10.53 -14.25 -12.44
N PHE A 119 10.46 -13.31 -13.38
CA PHE A 119 9.20 -12.70 -13.82
C PHE A 119 8.35 -12.12 -12.66
N HIS A 120 9.01 -11.62 -11.62
CA HIS A 120 8.33 -11.01 -10.47
C HIS A 120 7.92 -9.56 -10.73
N ASP A 121 8.58 -8.89 -11.68
CA ASP A 121 8.43 -7.47 -11.96
C ASP A 121 7.29 -7.20 -12.96
N ILE A 122 6.18 -6.68 -12.45
CA ILE A 122 4.98 -6.37 -13.22
C ILE A 122 5.19 -5.21 -14.21
N THR A 123 6.17 -4.33 -13.96
CA THR A 123 6.44 -3.17 -14.83
C THR A 123 7.04 -3.59 -16.18
N LYS A 124 7.57 -4.81 -16.28
CA LYS A 124 8.12 -5.35 -17.54
C LYS A 124 7.05 -5.85 -18.52
N ILE A 125 5.81 -6.01 -18.07
CA ILE A 125 4.71 -6.58 -18.86
C ILE A 125 3.49 -5.65 -18.91
N THR A 126 3.65 -4.41 -18.44
CA THR A 126 2.57 -3.42 -18.36
C THR A 126 3.08 -2.04 -18.75
N GLU A 127 2.18 -1.19 -19.23
CA GLU A 127 2.49 0.20 -19.56
C GLU A 127 1.85 1.14 -18.53
N ILE A 128 2.52 2.27 -18.27
CA ILE A 128 2.00 3.29 -17.37
C ILE A 128 1.02 4.17 -18.13
N SER A 129 -0.26 4.08 -17.78
CA SER A 129 -1.32 4.89 -18.40
C SER A 129 -1.48 6.27 -17.75
N GLN A 130 -1.09 6.43 -16.49
CA GLN A 130 -1.28 7.67 -15.74
C GLN A 130 -0.24 7.85 -14.63
N TYR A 131 0.25 9.08 -14.47
CA TYR A 131 1.08 9.51 -13.35
C TYR A 131 0.29 10.40 -12.38
N LEU A 132 0.49 10.19 -11.07
CA LEU A 132 -0.10 11.02 -10.01
C LEU A 132 1.02 11.74 -9.24
N SER A 133 1.28 13.00 -9.58
CA SER A 133 2.39 13.80 -9.01
C SER A 133 1.98 14.68 -7.81
N HIS A 134 0.68 14.84 -7.55
CA HIS A 134 0.19 15.67 -6.44
C HIS A 134 -0.09 14.84 -5.19
N SER A 135 0.57 15.18 -4.08
CA SER A 135 0.37 14.55 -2.78
C SER A 135 -0.57 15.35 -1.87
N TYR A 136 -1.48 14.65 -1.22
CA TYR A 136 -2.35 15.21 -0.17
C TYR A 136 -1.84 14.94 1.25
N ARG A 137 -0.73 14.19 1.40
CA ARG A 137 -0.22 13.72 2.70
C ARG A 137 1.14 14.32 3.06
N CYS A 138 2.09 14.28 2.13
CA CYS A 138 3.47 14.71 2.38
C CYS A 138 3.55 16.22 2.66
N THR A 139 4.44 16.62 3.56
CA THR A 139 4.78 18.03 3.83
C THR A 139 5.48 18.67 2.63
N MET A 140 5.62 20.00 2.60
CA MET A 140 6.36 20.71 1.55
C MET A 140 7.83 20.28 1.52
N THR A 141 8.46 20.14 2.69
CA THR A 141 9.87 19.70 2.79
C THR A 141 10.05 18.32 2.18
N VAL A 142 9.20 17.36 2.54
CA VAL A 142 9.25 15.99 2.01
C VAL A 142 8.96 15.97 0.50
N ALA A 143 7.94 16.69 0.03
CA ALA A 143 7.64 16.78 -1.39
C ALA A 143 8.82 17.34 -2.20
N CYS A 144 9.47 18.40 -1.70
CA CYS A 144 10.66 18.98 -2.32
C CYS A 144 11.83 17.98 -2.41
N ILE A 145 12.10 17.24 -1.32
CA ILE A 145 13.17 16.23 -1.29
C ILE A 145 12.89 15.09 -2.26
N LEU A 146 11.63 14.64 -2.31
CA LEU A 146 11.22 13.51 -3.12
C LEU A 146 11.05 13.86 -4.61
N SER A 147 10.75 15.11 -4.94
CA SER A 147 10.44 15.58 -6.30
C SER A 147 11.48 15.11 -7.34
N LYS A 148 12.77 15.14 -7.00
CA LYS A 148 13.85 14.71 -7.91
C LYS A 148 13.82 13.23 -8.33
N TYR A 149 13.09 12.38 -7.61
CA TYR A 149 12.95 10.95 -7.93
C TYR A 149 11.74 10.66 -8.83
N TYR A 150 10.89 11.64 -9.11
CA TYR A 150 9.72 11.50 -9.98
C TYR A 150 9.91 12.37 -11.21
N SER A 151 9.72 11.79 -12.41
CA SER A 151 9.91 12.50 -13.69
C SER A 151 9.02 13.75 -13.82
N GLU A 152 7.77 13.65 -13.38
CA GLU A 152 6.79 14.75 -13.35
C GLU A 152 6.95 15.68 -12.13
N GLY A 153 8.00 15.46 -11.33
CA GLY A 153 8.17 16.06 -10.03
C GLY A 153 7.09 15.65 -9.03
N MET A 154 7.10 16.30 -7.87
CA MET A 154 6.12 16.08 -6.81
C MET A 154 5.64 17.42 -6.23
N THR A 155 4.33 17.59 -6.15
CA THR A 155 3.68 18.75 -5.51
C THR A 155 2.88 18.31 -4.29
N THR A 156 2.48 19.23 -3.41
CA THR A 156 1.65 18.91 -2.24
C THR A 156 0.65 20.01 -1.89
N SER A 157 -0.47 19.60 -1.29
CA SER A 157 -1.46 20.49 -0.66
C SER A 157 -1.06 20.93 0.76
N SER A 158 -0.03 20.34 1.37
CA SER A 158 0.38 20.67 2.74
C SER A 158 1.16 21.99 2.79
N ASN A 159 0.92 22.81 3.82
CA ASN A 159 1.68 24.04 4.10
C ASN A 159 2.83 23.82 5.12
N VAL A 160 3.00 22.59 5.62
CA VAL A 160 4.05 22.26 6.60
C VAL A 160 5.42 22.27 5.93
N LYS A 161 6.37 23.00 6.52
CA LYS A 161 7.73 23.19 5.99
C LYS A 161 8.76 23.25 7.12
N ARG A 162 10.01 22.88 6.80
CA ARG A 162 11.18 22.89 7.71
C ARG A 162 10.98 22.06 8.99
N GLU A 163 10.22 20.97 8.90
CA GLU A 163 9.83 20.11 10.02
C GLU A 163 10.79 18.93 10.27
N LEU A 164 11.68 18.64 9.32
CA LEU A 164 12.64 17.53 9.46
C LEU A 164 13.78 17.94 10.39
N VAL A 165 13.95 17.19 11.47
CA VAL A 165 15.03 17.36 12.45
C VAL A 165 15.86 16.08 12.50
N LYS A 166 17.19 16.23 12.47
CA LYS A 166 18.12 15.12 12.62
C LYS A 166 18.71 15.14 14.02
N HIS A 167 18.53 14.04 14.75
CA HIS A 167 19.19 13.80 16.03
C HIS A 167 20.17 12.64 15.90
N VAL A 168 21.26 12.70 16.65
CA VAL A 168 22.23 11.62 16.78
C VAL A 168 22.05 11.00 18.15
N PHE A 169 22.03 9.67 18.20
CA PHE A 169 21.90 8.89 19.42
C PHE A 169 23.10 7.93 19.50
N ASP A 170 23.68 7.79 20.69
CA ASP A 170 24.86 6.92 20.89
C ASP A 170 24.48 5.44 20.81
N ASN A 171 23.27 5.10 21.26
CA ASN A 171 22.74 3.75 21.24
C ASN A 171 21.20 3.74 21.28
N ILE A 172 20.61 2.59 20.97
CA ILE A 172 19.15 2.44 20.89
C ILE A 172 18.42 2.69 22.22
N ASN A 173 19.09 2.45 23.36
CA ASN A 173 18.52 2.67 24.68
C ASN A 173 18.47 4.16 25.06
N SER A 174 19.23 5.01 24.37
CA SER A 174 19.22 6.47 24.59
C SER A 174 18.04 7.18 23.90
N ILE A 175 17.26 6.45 23.10
CA ILE A 175 16.10 7.01 22.40
C ILE A 175 14.96 7.17 23.41
N PRO A 176 14.48 8.40 23.65
CA PRO A 176 13.42 8.63 24.64
C PRO A 176 12.12 7.96 24.20
N VAL A 177 11.38 7.39 25.16
CA VAL A 177 10.02 6.90 24.91
C VAL A 177 9.18 8.07 24.41
N MET A 178 8.79 7.99 23.14
CA MET A 178 8.15 9.11 22.45
C MET A 178 6.73 9.36 22.99
N VAL A 179 6.28 10.60 22.86
CA VAL A 179 4.94 11.05 23.25
C VAL A 179 3.82 10.27 22.55
N LYS A 180 2.61 10.35 23.12
CA LYS A 180 1.37 9.85 22.50
C LYS A 180 1.27 10.38 21.06
N ASP A 181 0.78 9.53 20.15
CA ASP A 181 0.60 9.82 18.72
C ASP A 181 1.90 9.93 17.87
N THR A 182 3.05 9.52 18.41
CA THR A 182 4.28 9.33 17.62
C THR A 182 4.41 7.88 17.14
N LYS A 183 4.77 7.71 15.86
CA LYS A 183 5.15 6.43 15.28
C LYS A 183 6.64 6.40 14.99
N MET A 184 7.35 5.41 15.53
CA MET A 184 8.76 5.18 15.23
C MET A 184 8.90 4.23 14.05
N LEU A 185 9.75 4.58 13.09
CA LEU A 185 10.07 3.78 11.93
C LEU A 185 11.54 3.38 11.94
N VAL A 186 11.79 2.10 11.70
CA VAL A 186 13.16 1.55 11.63
C VAL A 186 13.38 0.79 10.33
N PHE A 187 14.63 0.60 9.93
CA PHE A 187 14.95 -0.16 8.73
C PHE A 187 14.91 -1.67 9.00
N LYS A 188 15.41 -2.11 10.16
CA LYS A 188 15.61 -3.54 10.46
C LYS A 188 14.59 -4.10 11.45
N GLN A 189 14.24 -5.37 11.26
CA GLN A 189 13.42 -6.12 12.22
C GLN A 189 14.12 -6.27 13.59
N THR A 190 15.45 -6.35 13.62
CA THR A 190 16.22 -6.42 14.86
C THR A 190 16.08 -5.14 15.71
N GLU A 191 16.12 -3.97 15.08
CA GLU A 191 15.93 -2.67 15.74
C GLU A 191 14.50 -2.56 16.28
N LYS A 192 13.51 -2.98 15.48
CA LYS A 192 12.10 -3.04 15.89
C LYS A 192 11.93 -3.91 17.14
N ALA A 193 12.53 -5.11 17.16
CA ALA A 193 12.41 -6.03 18.30
C ALA A 193 13.02 -5.45 19.58
N GLN A 194 14.10 -4.69 19.49
CA GLN A 194 14.71 -4.00 20.64
C GLN A 194 13.82 -2.85 21.13
N LEU A 195 13.34 -1.99 20.23
CA LEU A 195 12.51 -0.84 20.58
C LEU A 195 11.11 -1.23 21.09
N LEU A 196 10.55 -2.35 20.63
CA LEU A 196 9.32 -2.90 21.20
C LEU A 196 9.50 -3.27 22.69
N LYS A 197 10.65 -3.83 23.07
CA LYS A 197 10.95 -4.17 24.48
C LYS A 197 11.08 -2.93 25.36
N LEU A 198 11.50 -1.82 24.77
CA LEU A 198 11.59 -0.51 25.43
C LEU A 198 10.25 0.25 25.46
N GLY A 199 9.17 -0.33 24.90
CA GLY A 199 7.82 0.22 24.95
C GLY A 199 7.48 1.20 23.82
N HIS A 200 8.30 1.31 22.76
CA HIS A 200 8.00 2.21 21.64
C HIS A 200 6.92 1.64 20.71
N ASN A 201 6.07 2.52 20.19
CA ASN A 201 5.21 2.21 19.05
C ASN A 201 6.03 2.21 17.75
N VAL A 202 6.62 1.06 17.42
CA VAL A 202 7.57 0.92 16.30
C VAL A 202 7.06 0.00 15.19
N SER A 203 7.38 0.32 13.95
CA SER A 203 7.24 -0.56 12.78
C SER A 203 8.49 -0.47 11.93
N THR A 204 8.76 -1.50 11.13
CA THR A 204 9.73 -1.30 10.04
C THR A 204 9.14 -0.40 8.96
N ILE A 205 9.98 0.29 8.19
CA ILE A 205 9.54 1.10 7.05
C ILE A 205 8.71 0.28 6.07
N HIS A 206 9.10 -0.98 5.81
CA HIS A 206 8.36 -1.90 4.94
C HIS A 206 6.96 -2.22 5.48
N GLU A 207 6.82 -2.50 6.78
CA GLU A 207 5.50 -2.76 7.40
C GLU A 207 4.60 -1.52 7.47
N TYR A 208 5.19 -0.34 7.33
CA TYR A 208 4.50 0.95 7.41
C TYR A 208 4.19 1.58 6.04
N GLN A 209 4.52 0.88 4.95
CA GLN A 209 4.15 1.29 3.60
C GLN A 209 2.63 1.45 3.47
N GLY A 210 2.20 2.51 2.76
CA GLY A 210 0.78 2.89 2.62
C GLY A 210 0.19 3.65 3.82
N LYS A 211 0.74 3.50 5.04
CA LYS A 211 0.20 4.09 6.28
C LYS A 211 0.60 5.56 6.48
N GLN A 212 0.02 6.19 7.51
CA GLN A 212 0.27 7.58 7.87
C GLN A 212 0.18 7.80 9.38
N ALA A 213 0.99 8.74 9.89
CA ALA A 213 0.92 9.23 11.26
C ALA A 213 1.19 10.75 11.28
N PRO A 214 0.70 11.47 12.30
CA PRO A 214 0.97 12.90 12.45
C PRO A 214 2.45 13.17 12.77
N HIS A 215 3.10 12.28 13.52
CA HIS A 215 4.51 12.40 13.91
C HIS A 215 5.26 11.10 13.63
N ILE A 216 6.39 11.22 12.93
CA ILE A 216 7.30 10.13 12.58
C ILE A 216 8.67 10.41 13.21
N VAL A 217 9.27 9.37 13.80
CA VAL A 217 10.67 9.33 14.22
C VAL A 217 11.37 8.20 13.48
#